data_AF-A0A3E0H2N5-F1
#
_entry.id   AF-A0A3E0H2N5-F1
#
_cell.length_a   1.000
_cell.length_b   1.000
_cell.length_c   1.000
_cell.angle_alpha   90.00
_cell.angle_beta   90.00
_cell.angle_gamma   90.00
#
_symmetry.space_group_name_H-M   'P 1'
#
loop_
_entity.id
_entity.type
_entity.pdbx_description
1 polymer ?
#
loop_
_entity_poly.entity_id
_entity_poly.type
_entity_poly.pdbx_seq_one_letter_code
_entity_poly.pdbx_strand_id
1 'polypeptide(L)'
;MGEDGVLPDARPAGPQDLMAAIADAARLACVLTDLLTTLRAPTRRLAGPGAAASLEVARRRSEEALLELEIALGDVRAAAGRTIRPNG
;
A
#
# COMPACT_ATOMS: atom_id res chain seq x y z
N MET A 1 7.17 13.30 20.99
CA MET A 1 7.81 11.97 21.03
C MET A 1 7.60 11.41 19.65
N GLY A 2 8.63 11.48 18.80
CA GLY A 2 8.54 11.01 17.42
C GLY A 2 8.51 9.50 17.45
N GLU A 3 7.46 8.92 16.90
CA GLU A 3 7.40 7.47 16.66
C GLU A 3 8.27 7.26 15.42
N ASP A 4 9.56 7.06 15.68
CA ASP A 4 10.54 6.59 14.72
C ASP A 4 9.92 5.40 14.00
N GLY A 5 9.94 5.44 12.66
CA GLY A 5 9.32 4.46 11.77
C GLY A 5 9.96 3.07 11.91
N VAL A 6 9.71 2.42 13.04
CA VAL A 6 9.84 0.98 13.18
C VAL A 6 8.75 0.41 12.29
N LEU A 7 9.16 -0.02 11.08
CA LEU A 7 8.43 -1.09 10.42
C LEU A 7 8.33 -2.19 11.47
N PRO A 8 7.11 -2.55 11.95
CA PRO A 8 6.98 -3.62 12.92
C PRO A 8 7.72 -4.84 12.37
N ASP A 9 8.35 -5.63 13.25
CA ASP A 9 8.94 -6.91 12.87
C ASP A 9 7.79 -7.82 12.40
N ALA A 10 7.36 -7.59 11.17
CA ALA A 10 6.13 -8.05 10.57
C ALA A 10 6.43 -9.34 9.84
N ARG A 11 7.15 -10.24 10.49
CA ARG A 11 7.24 -11.61 10.00
C ARG A 11 5.90 -12.26 10.34
N PRO A 12 5.00 -12.46 9.35
CA PRO A 12 3.68 -13.01 9.63
C PRO A 12 3.83 -14.41 10.24
N ALA A 13 3.17 -14.66 11.37
CA ALA A 13 3.22 -15.96 12.04
C ALA A 13 2.22 -16.95 11.42
N GLY A 14 1.25 -16.46 10.63
CA GLY A 14 0.36 -17.28 9.83
C GLY A 14 -0.35 -16.53 8.69
N PRO A 15 -1.22 -17.23 7.93
CA PRO A 15 -1.93 -16.65 6.80
C PRO A 15 -2.78 -15.43 7.16
N GLN A 16 -3.35 -15.38 8.37
CA GLN A 16 -4.14 -14.25 8.85
C GLN A 16 -3.27 -13.00 9.08
N ASP A 17 -2.10 -13.17 9.69
CA ASP A 17 -1.15 -12.07 9.90
C ASP A 17 -0.63 -11.53 8.57
N LEU A 18 -0.36 -12.42 7.60
CA LEU A 18 0.04 -12.02 6.25
C LEU A 18 -1.07 -11.24 5.54
N MET A 19 -2.33 -11.69 5.62
CA MET A 19 -3.47 -10.93 5.08
C MET A 19 -3.62 -9.56 5.74
N ALA A 20 -3.44 -9.48 7.06
CA ALA A 20 -3.51 -8.22 7.79
C ALA A 20 -2.39 -7.26 7.35
N ALA A 21 -1.15 -7.76 7.21
CA ALA A 21 -0.02 -6.97 6.76
C ALA A 21 -0.19 -6.44 5.33
N ILE A 22 -0.67 -7.27 4.39
CA ILE A 22 -0.93 -6.83 3.01
C ILE A 22 -2.07 -5.81 2.97
N ALA A 23 -3.15 -6.03 3.72
CA ALA A 23 -4.25 -5.09 3.82
C ALA A 23 -3.80 -3.74 4.41
N ASP A 24 -2.87 -3.76 5.37
CA ASP A 24 -2.32 -2.54 5.94
C ASP A 24 -1.42 -1.79 4.95
N ALA A 25 -0.57 -2.50 4.22
CA ALA A 25 0.22 -1.93 3.14
C ALA A 25 -0.68 -1.27 2.06
N ALA A 26 -1.80 -1.91 1.69
CA ALA A 26 -2.77 -1.33 0.77
C ALA A 26 -3.38 -0.03 1.33
N ARG A 27 -3.74 0.00 2.62
CA ARG A 27 -4.23 1.24 3.25
C ARG A 27 -3.18 2.35 3.24
N LEU A 28 -1.92 2.04 3.54
CA LEU A 28 -0.83 3.01 3.50
C LEU A 28 -0.58 3.54 2.08
N ALA A 29 -0.65 2.68 1.05
CA ALA A 29 -0.56 3.10 -0.35
C ALA A 29 -1.70 4.04 -0.75
N CYS A 30 -2.92 3.78 -0.29
CA CYS A 30 -4.08 4.65 -0.50
C CYS A 30 -3.86 6.04 0.14
N VAL A 31 -3.46 6.08 1.42
CA VAL A 31 -3.15 7.34 2.14
C VAL A 31 -2.02 8.11 1.46
N LEU A 32 -0.98 7.42 0.98
CA LEU A 32 0.11 8.03 0.25
C LEU A 32 -0.37 8.67 -1.06
N THR A 33 -1.24 7.99 -1.81
CA THR A 33 -1.85 8.53 -3.04
C THR A 33 -2.63 9.82 -2.78
N ASP A 34 -3.42 9.86 -1.71
CA ASP A 34 -4.19 11.04 -1.30
C ASP A 34 -3.27 12.20 -0.88
N LEU A 35 -2.21 11.89 -0.13
CA LEU A 35 -1.20 12.86 0.27
C LEU A 35 -0.50 13.47 -0.95
N LEU A 36 -0.06 12.63 -1.90
CA LEU A 36 0.61 13.08 -3.13
C LEU A 36 -0.31 13.94 -4.00
N THR A 37 -1.61 13.60 -4.06
CA THR A 37 -2.63 14.41 -4.73
C THR A 37 -2.74 15.79 -4.10
N THR A 38 -2.81 15.85 -2.77
CA THR A 38 -2.91 17.10 -2.00
C THR A 38 -1.66 17.97 -2.17
N LEU A 39 -0.47 17.36 -2.22
CA LEU A 39 0.81 18.07 -2.34
C LEU A 39 1.09 18.58 -3.76
N ARG A 40 0.42 18.07 -4.80
CA ARG A 40 0.74 18.44 -6.19
C ARG A 40 0.56 19.93 -6.48
N ALA A 41 -0.57 20.53 -6.10
CA ALA A 41 -0.86 21.94 -6.32
C ALA A 41 0.11 22.88 -5.56
N PRO A 42 0.36 22.71 -4.24
CA PRO A 42 1.35 23.53 -3.54
C PRO A 42 2.76 23.32 -4.07
N THR A 43 3.16 22.10 -4.42
CA THR A 43 4.47 21.85 -5.04
C THR A 43 4.63 22.57 -6.37
N ARG A 44 3.59 22.57 -7.23
CA ARG A 44 3.62 23.32 -8.49
C ARG A 44 3.83 24.82 -8.25
N ARG A 45 3.18 25.37 -7.21
CA ARG A 45 3.28 26.79 -6.85
C ARG A 45 4.63 27.16 -6.23
N LEU A 46 5.20 26.29 -5.39
CA LEU A 46 6.38 26.61 -4.58
C LEU A 46 7.70 26.13 -5.20
N ALA A 47 7.69 24.99 -5.89
CA ALA A 47 8.88 24.34 -6.46
C ALA A 47 8.81 24.19 -7.99
N GLY A 48 7.70 24.61 -8.60
CA GLY A 48 7.53 24.63 -10.05
C GLY A 48 6.94 23.35 -10.65
N PRO A 49 6.71 23.36 -11.98
CA PRO A 49 6.00 22.29 -12.68
C PRO A 49 6.78 20.97 -12.71
N GLY A 50 8.12 21.00 -12.73
CA GLY A 50 8.95 19.79 -12.74
C GLY A 50 8.76 18.95 -11.47
N ALA A 51 8.87 19.60 -10.30
CA ALA A 51 8.65 18.91 -9.02
C ALA A 51 7.22 18.37 -8.88
N ALA A 52 6.22 19.10 -9.37
CA ALA A 52 4.84 18.63 -9.39
C ALA A 52 4.62 17.42 -10.33
N ALA A 53 5.34 17.37 -11.45
CA ALA A 53 5.32 16.21 -12.35
C ALA A 53 5.96 14.97 -11.69
N SER A 54 7.06 15.14 -10.95
CA SER A 54 7.65 14.04 -10.18
C SER A 54 6.69 13.49 -9.11
N LEU A 55 5.94 14.35 -8.41
CA LEU A 55 4.89 13.90 -7.49
C LEU A 55 3.75 13.17 -8.20
N GLU A 56 3.34 13.61 -9.38
CA GLU A 56 2.33 12.92 -10.19
C GLU A 56 2.80 11.51 -10.60
N VAL A 57 4.09 11.34 -10.93
CA VAL A 57 4.67 10.02 -11.20
C VAL A 57 4.64 9.16 -9.94
N ALA A 58 5.09 9.68 -8.79
CA ALA A 58 5.04 8.94 -7.53
C ALA A 58 3.61 8.52 -7.17
N ARG A 59 2.62 9.39 -7.41
CA ARG A 59 1.19 9.12 -7.18
C ARG A 59 0.71 7.94 -8.02
N ARG A 60 1.01 7.93 -9.32
CA ARG A 60 0.64 6.83 -10.23
C ARG A 60 1.29 5.51 -9.81
N ARG A 61 2.56 5.55 -9.39
CA ARG A 61 3.25 4.36 -8.87
C ARG A 61 2.63 3.84 -7.57
N SER A 62 2.13 4.74 -6.72
CA SER A 62 1.39 4.37 -5.52
C SER A 62 0.04 3.73 -5.85
N GLU A 63 -0.67 4.22 -6.87
CA GLU A 63 -1.90 3.59 -7.38
C GLU A 63 -1.65 2.21 -7.98
N GLU A 64 -0.60 2.06 -8.80
CA GLU A 64 -0.17 0.76 -9.33
C GLU A 64 0.12 -0.20 -8.18
N ALA A 65 0.90 0.23 -7.17
CA ALA A 65 1.22 -0.60 -6.02
C ALA A 65 -0.03 -0.98 -5.20
N LEU A 66 -0.98 -0.06 -5.02
CA LEU A 66 -2.25 -0.35 -4.34
C LEU A 66 -3.01 -1.48 -5.03
N LEU A 67 -3.17 -1.40 -6.36
CA LEU A 67 -3.86 -2.43 -7.14
C LEU A 67 -3.19 -3.80 -6.98
N GLU A 68 -1.86 -3.85 -7.10
CA GLU A 68 -1.10 -5.10 -6.95
C GLU A 68 -1.22 -5.68 -5.53
N LEU A 69 -1.27 -4.84 -4.49
CA LEU A 69 -1.49 -5.28 -3.11
C LEU A 69 -2.90 -5.84 -2.90
N GLU A 70 -3.92 -5.26 -3.52
CA GLU A 70 -5.29 -5.79 -3.47
C GLU A 70 -5.40 -7.15 -4.18
N ILE A 71 -4.71 -7.31 -5.31
CA ILE A 71 -4.61 -8.59 -6.03
C ILE A 71 -3.93 -9.63 -5.15
N ALA A 72 -2.76 -9.31 -4.58
CA ALA A 72 -2.02 -10.19 -3.70
C ALA A 72 -2.85 -10.61 -2.47
N LEU A 73 -3.62 -9.69 -1.90
CA LEU A 73 -4.53 -10.01 -0.80
C LEU A 73 -5.63 -11.00 -1.23
N GLY A 74 -6.16 -10.84 -2.44
CA GLY A 74 -7.10 -11.78 -3.06
C GLY A 74 -6.50 -13.18 -3.21
N ASP A 75 -5.26 -13.28 -3.68
CA ASP A 75 -4.54 -14.55 -3.85
C ASP A 75 -4.29 -15.26 -2.52
N VAL A 76 -3.86 -14.52 -1.49
CA VAL A 76 -3.64 -15.08 -0.15
C VAL A 76 -4.96 -15.57 0.45
N ARG A 77 -6.06 -14.82 0.31
CA ARG A 77 -7.40 -15.24 0.73
C ARG A 77 -7.85 -16.52 0.03
N ALA A 78 -7.65 -16.60 -1.28
CA ALA A 78 -8.00 -17.77 -2.08
C ALA A 78 -7.16 -19.00 -1.67
N ALA A 79 -5.87 -18.82 -1.40
CA ALA A 79 -4.99 -19.88 -0.92
C ALA A 79 -5.43 -20.41 0.46
N ALA A 80 -5.69 -19.51 1.41
CA ALA A 80 -6.15 -19.88 2.75
C ALA A 80 -7.51 -20.59 2.74
N GLY A 81 -8.45 -20.16 1.89
CA GLY A 81 -9.75 -20.81 1.73
C GLY A 81 -9.67 -22.22 1.14
N ARG A 82 -8.72 -22.48 0.22
CA ARG A 82 -8.47 -23.82 -0.33
C ARG A 82 -7.91 -24.79 0.71
N THR A 83 -7.12 -24.31 1.67
CA THR A 83 -6.58 -25.14 2.76
C THR A 83 -7.67 -25.66 3.71
N ILE A 84 -8.81 -24.97 3.83
CA ILE A 84 -9.91 -25.33 4.75
C ILE A 84 -10.90 -26.35 4.11
N ARG A 85 -10.77 -26.67 2.82
CA ARG A 85 -11.54 -27.76 2.20
C ARG A 85 -10.69 -29.03 2.18
N PRO A 86 -10.72 -29.90 3.22
CA PRO A 86 -10.24 -31.26 3.06
C PRO A 86 -11.15 -31.96 2.05
N ASN A 87 -10.56 -32.85 1.25
CA ASN A 87 -11.20 -33.67 0.22
C ASN A 87 -12.67 -34.02 0.50
N GLY A 88 -13.55 -33.68 -0.45
CA GLY A 88 -14.81 -34.39 -0.67
C GLY A 88 -14.60 -35.38 -1.80
#